data_AF-A0A355F0C1-F1
#
_entry.id   AF-A0A355F0C1-F1
#
_cell.length_a   1.000
_cell.length_b   1.000
_cell.length_c   1.000
_cell.angle_alpha   90.00
_cell.angle_beta   90.00
_cell.angle_gamma   90.00
#
_symmetry.space_group_name_H-M   'P 1'
#
loop_
_entity.id
_entity.type
_entity.pdbx_description
1 polymer ?
#
loop_
_entity_poly.entity_id
_entity_poly.type
_entity_poly.pdbx_seq_one_letter_code
_entity_poly.pdbx_strand_id
1 'polypeptide(L)' 'DNFFELGGSSLLLVEIESRLREVFGREIPFVQIFRNPTLHSLAQALEGGERRPAEPAQKVRPPAGGSPGEE' A
#
# COMPACT_ATOMS: atom_id res chain seq x y z
N ASP A 1 -1.76 13.67 -15.13
CA ASP A 1 -2.67 12.76 -14.39
C ASP A 1 -2.03 12.24 -13.12
N ASN A 2 -2.15 13.00 -12.04
CA ASN A 2 -1.96 12.44 -10.70
C ASN A 2 -3.31 11.96 -10.19
N PHE A 3 -3.36 10.75 -9.63
CA PHE A 3 -4.58 10.13 -9.12
C PHE A 3 -5.41 11.05 -8.21
N PHE A 4 -4.74 11.80 -7.32
CA PHE A 4 -5.39 12.72 -6.40
C PHE A 4 -5.92 13.99 -7.07
N GLU A 5 -5.27 14.48 -8.12
CA GLU A 5 -5.74 15.64 -8.89
C GLU A 5 -7.01 15.33 -9.71
N LEU A 6 -7.24 14.04 -10.00
CA LEU A 6 -8.45 13.55 -10.67
C LEU A 6 -9.62 13.27 -9.72
N GLY A 7 -9.48 13.59 -8.43
CA GLY A 7 -10.49 13.29 -7.40
C GLY A 7 -10.32 11.93 -6.71
N GLY A 8 -9.18 11.27 -6.90
CA GLY A 8 -8.82 10.06 -6.19
C GLY A 8 -8.85 10.26 -4.67
N SER A 9 -9.51 9.35 -3.98
CA SER A 9 -9.74 9.42 -2.53
C SER A 9 -9.36 8.10 -1.84
N SER A 10 -9.15 8.13 -0.53
CA SER A 10 -8.67 6.97 0.25
C SER A 10 -9.55 5.72 0.07
N LEU A 11 -10.86 5.90 -0.14
CA LEU A 11 -11.80 4.81 -0.40
C LEU A 11 -11.53 4.13 -1.76
N LEU A 12 -11.32 4.93 -2.81
CA LEU A 12 -10.96 4.42 -4.14
C LEU A 12 -9.61 3.71 -4.13
N LEU A 13 -8.66 4.22 -3.33
CA LEU A 13 -7.39 3.55 -3.09
C LEU A 13 -7.59 2.14 -2.50
N VAL A 14 -8.47 1.98 -1.51
CA VAL A 14 -8.76 0.66 -0.91
C VAL A 14 -9.40 -0.29 -1.93
N GLU A 15 -10.32 0.21 -2.76
CA GLU A 15 -10.90 -0.61 -3.84
C GLU A 15 -9.83 -1.02 -4.86
N ILE A 16 -8.96 -0.10 -5.26
CA ILE A 16 -7.84 -0.36 -6.17
C ILE A 16 -6.89 -1.40 -5.58
N GLU A 17 -6.54 -1.32 -4.30
CA GLU A 17 -5.66 -2.28 -3.65
C GLU A 17 -6.26 -3.70 -3.66
N SER A 18 -7.56 -3.82 -3.35
CA SER A 18 -8.29 -5.09 -3.43
C SER A 18 -8.27 -5.64 -4.86
N ARG A 19 -8.64 -4.83 -5.85
CA ARG A 19 -8.67 -5.21 -7.27
C ARG A 19 -7.31 -5.64 -7.77
N LEU A 20 -6.26 -4.89 -7.42
CA LEU A 20 -4.90 -5.18 -7.82
C LEU A 20 -4.42 -6.50 -7.18
N ARG A 21 -4.78 -6.76 -5.92
CA ARG A 21 -4.50 -8.05 -5.28
C ARG A 21 -5.16 -9.21 -6.01
N GLU A 22 -6.42 -9.07 -6.40
CA GLU A 22 -7.17 -10.10 -7.13
C GLU A 22 -6.59 -10.36 -8.53
N VAL A 23 -6.25 -9.31 -9.28
CA VAL A 23 -5.75 -9.42 -10.66
C VAL A 23 -4.29 -9.88 -10.72
N PHE A 24 -3.42 -9.32 -9.87
CA PHE A 24 -1.99 -9.57 -9.90
C PHE A 24 -1.52 -10.66 -8.92
N GLY A 25 -2.40 -11.12 -8.02
CA GLY A 25 -2.07 -12.13 -7.00
C GLY A 25 -1.01 -11.68 -5.99
N ARG A 26 -0.77 -10.37 -5.87
CA ARG A 26 0.25 -9.80 -4.98
C ARG A 26 -0.26 -8.56 -4.28
N GLU A 27 0.23 -8.33 -3.07
CA GLU A 27 -0.09 -7.11 -2.32
C GLU A 27 0.71 -5.93 -2.88
N ILE A 28 0.01 -4.83 -3.16
CA ILE A 28 0.63 -3.57 -3.56
C ILE A 28 0.43 -2.58 -2.41
N PRO A 29 1.49 -2.24 -1.66
CA PRO A 29 1.37 -1.35 -0.51
C PRO A 29 0.87 0.03 -0.94
N PHE A 30 -0.05 0.62 -0.17
CA PHE A 30 -0.55 1.99 -0.40
C PHE A 30 0.58 3.02 -0.56
N VAL A 31 1.67 2.87 0.19
CA VAL A 31 2.88 3.71 0.08
C VAL A 31 3.41 3.79 -1.36
N GLN A 32 3.29 2.73 -2.16
CA GLN A 32 3.75 2.74 -3.55
C GLN A 32 2.88 3.64 -4.44
N ILE A 33 1.57 3.71 -4.18
CA ILE A 33 0.65 4.58 -4.93
C ILE A 33 0.90 6.06 -4.56
N PHE A 34 1.19 6.34 -3.29
CA PHE A 34 1.58 7.69 -2.86
C PHE A 34 2.94 8.12 -3.41
N ARG A 35 3.92 7.21 -3.47
CA ARG A 35 5.24 7.49 -4.08
C ARG A 35 5.17 7.61 -5.59
N ASN A 36 4.23 6.92 -6.22
CA ASN A 36 4.04 6.87 -7.66
C ASN A 36 2.59 7.27 -8.00
N PRO A 37 2.23 8.57 -7.87
CA PRO A 37 0.85 9.05 -8.01
C PRO A 37 0.31 8.99 -9.45
N THR A 38 1.15 8.60 -10.41
CA THR A 38 0.77 8.42 -11.81
C THR A 38 0.74 6.93 -12.17
N LEU A 39 -0.14 6.56 -13.10
CA LEU A 39 -0.24 5.17 -13.60
C LEU A 39 1.09 4.68 -14.20
N HIS A 40 1.81 5.56 -14.90
CA HIS A 40 3.08 5.22 -15.54
C HIS A 40 4.16 4.87 -14.50
N SER A 41 4.38 5.75 -13.51
CA SER A 41 5.35 5.51 -12.45
C SER A 41 4.99 4.29 -11.60
N LEU A 42 3.69 4.07 -11.35
CA LEU A 42 3.23 2.91 -10.62
C LEU A 42 3.49 1.62 -11.41
N ALA A 43 3.15 1.58 -12.70
CA ALA A 43 3.42 0.42 -13.55
C ALA A 43 4.92 0.08 -13.59
N GLN A 44 5.78 1.08 -13.77
CA GLN A 44 7.23 0.89 -13.77
C GLN A 44 7.75 0.35 -12.43
N ALA A 45 7.26 0.88 -11.30
CA ALA A 45 7.61 0.39 -9.97
C ALA A 45 7.14 -1.06 -9.75
N LEU A 46 6.02 -1.44 -10.37
CA LEU A 46 5.46 -2.78 -10.32
C LEU A 46 6.24 -3.78 -11.17
N GLU A 47 6.80 -3.38 -12.31
CA GLU A 47 7.62 -4.24 -13.16
C GLU A 47 8.99 -4.55 -12.53
N GLY A 48 9.61 -3.58 -11.84
CA GLY A 48 10.91 -3.75 -11.21
C GLY A 48 10.90 -4.30 -9.78
N GLY A 49 9.73 -4.37 -9.14
CA GLY A 49 9.59 -4.79 -7.74
C GLY A 49 9.45 -6.30 -7.55
N GLU A 50 10.17 -6.84 -6.57
CA GLU A 50 10.02 -8.25 -6.16
C GLU A 50 8.55 -8.59 -5.90
N ARG A 51 8.08 -9.69 -6.50
CA ARG A 51 6.71 -10.18 -6.29
C ARG A 51 6.61 -10.75 -4.88
N ARG A 52 6.28 -9.90 -3.91
CA ARG A 52 5.89 -10.37 -2.59
C ARG A 52 4.49 -10.98 -2.70
N PRO A 53 4.29 -12.27 -2.37
CA PRO A 53 2.96 -12.84 -2.29
C PRO A 53 2.08 -11.98 -1.39
N ALA A 54 0.80 -11.94 -1.70
CA ALA A 54 -0.20 -11.24 -0.90
C ALA A 54 -0.34 -11.90 0.48
N GLU A 55 0.59 -11.60 1.39
CA GLU A 55 0.55 -12.08 2.76
C GLU A 55 -0.63 -11.39 3.49
N PRO A 56 -1.38 -12.08 4.35
CA PRO A 56 -2.51 -11.46 5.03
C PRO A 56 -1.98 -10.36 5.96
N ALA A 57 -2.38 -9.12 5.66
CA ALA A 57 -2.11 -7.88 6.40
C ALA A 57 -1.49 -8.12 7.78
N GLN A 58 -0.16 -8.11 7.84
CA GLN A 58 0.57 -8.32 9.07
C GLN A 58 0.26 -7.16 10.01
N LYS A 59 -0.69 -7.44 10.91
CA LYS A 59 -0.95 -6.83 12.21
C LYS A 59 0.11 -5.77 12.53
N VAL A 60 -0.23 -4.50 12.33
CA VAL A 60 0.55 -3.38 12.85
C VAL A 60 0.57 -3.56 14.37
N ARG A 61 1.61 -4.21 14.89
CA ARG A 61 1.81 -4.32 16.33
C ARG A 61 2.12 -2.89 16.77
N PRO A 62 1.29 -2.23 17.59
CA PRO A 62 1.75 -1.01 18.22
C PRO A 62 3.03 -1.36 18.98
N PRO A 63 4.07 -0.50 18.97
CA PRO A 63 5.17 -0.70 19.90
C PRO A 63 4.55 -0.69 21.29
N ALA A 64 4.58 -1.83 21.97
CA ALA A 64 4.36 -1.91 23.39
C ALA A 64 5.47 -1.05 24.02
N GLY A 65 5.17 0.24 24.22
CA GLY A 65 5.92 1.10 25.12
C GLY A 65 5.75 0.51 26.51
N GLY A 66 6.72 -0.29 26.92
CA GLY A 66 6.93 -0.55 28.32
C GLY A 66 7.23 0.79 28.99
N SER A 67 6.38 1.20 29.92
CA SER A 67 6.86 1.94 31.07
C SER A 67 7.17 0.89 32.14
N PRO A 68 8.46 0.57 32.38
CA PRO A 68 8.82 -0.08 33.63
C PRO A 68 8.49 0.89 34.76
N GLY A 69 8.04 0.35 35.89
CA GLY A 69 7.75 1.13 37.07
C GLY A 69 8.97 1.93 37.53
N GLU A 70 8.76 3.22 37.65
CA GLU A 70 9.41 4.15 38.56
C GLU A 70 8.18 4.98 39.01
N GLU A 71 7.65 4.91 40.23
CA GLU A 71 8.27 4.94 41.56
C GLU A 71 7.19 4.64 42.63
#